data_AF-A0A8S9G7C1-F1
#
_entry.id   AF-A0A8S9G7C1-F1
#
_cell.length_a   1.000
_cell.length_b   1.000
_cell.length_c   1.000
_cell.angle_alpha   90.00
_cell.angle_beta   90.00
_cell.angle_gamma   90.00
#
_symmetry.space_group_name_H-M   'P 1'
#
loop_
_entity.id
_entity.type
_entity.pdbx_description
1 polymer ?
#
loop_
_entity_poly.entity_id
_entity_poly.type
_entity_poly.pdbx_seq_one_letter_code
_entity_poly.pdbx_strand_id
1 'polypeptide(L)'
;VNLDKLFWSKPCSLALPKDSPLRIDEPDYQGVRRFILKMLLFYSKQSTSIRGANVIYKRIIAQVDTPAIYDVFNLEKTFKITYSLLVLHMWLVLRRLKQEGKEGVDLGQYVYEIYNHNVEVRVSKAGVNLLLLTWMKELERIFFGNVVAYDTALLPDAKPNDLQIKLWRNIFSDDGTTTPDGTELKAAKA
;
A
#
# COMPACT_ATOMS: atom_id res chain seq x y z
N VAL A 1 4.50 -4.30 21.61
CA VAL A 1 5.62 -3.91 20.71
C VAL A 1 6.44 -2.85 21.43
N ASN A 2 7.77 -2.95 21.46
CA ASN A 2 8.60 -1.89 22.04
C ASN A 2 8.79 -0.80 20.96
N LEU A 3 8.05 0.30 21.09
CA LEU A 3 7.99 1.38 20.10
C LEU A 3 9.32 2.12 19.99
N ASP A 4 10.00 2.35 21.12
CA ASP A 4 11.29 3.04 21.14
C ASP A 4 12.34 2.27 20.34
N LYS A 5 12.37 0.95 20.50
CA LYS A 5 13.26 0.09 19.72
C LYS A 5 12.87 0.05 18.24
N LEU A 6 11.58 0.20 17.90
CA LEU A 6 11.11 0.16 16.52
C LEU A 6 11.56 1.41 15.73
N PHE A 7 11.32 2.61 16.28
CA PHE A 7 11.58 3.87 15.57
C PHE A 7 13.02 4.38 15.68
N TRP A 8 13.72 4.06 16.77
CA TRP A 8 15.10 4.51 17.01
C TRP A 8 16.17 3.47 16.67
N SER A 9 15.77 2.31 16.11
CA SER A 9 16.74 1.34 15.61
C SER A 9 17.51 1.88 14.39
N LYS A 10 18.79 1.51 14.28
CA LYS A 10 19.58 1.86 13.10
C LYS A 10 18.88 1.31 11.84
N PRO A 11 18.85 2.08 10.73
CA PRO A 11 18.29 1.59 9.48
C PRO A 11 18.91 0.23 9.13
N CYS A 12 18.05 -0.76 8.93
CA CYS A 12 18.46 -2.09 8.52
C CYS A 12 17.83 -2.41 7.15
N SER A 13 18.42 -3.37 6.45
CA SER A 13 17.89 -3.79 5.16
C SER A 13 16.47 -4.35 5.35
N LEU A 14 15.53 -3.84 4.56
CA LEU A 14 14.18 -4.39 4.43
C LEU A 14 14.14 -5.62 3.50
N ALA A 15 15.29 -6.04 2.98
CA ALA A 15 15.39 -7.26 2.19
C ALA A 15 15.07 -8.47 3.06
N LEU A 16 14.18 -9.32 2.56
CA LEU A 16 13.73 -10.44 3.35
C LEU A 16 14.74 -11.58 3.32
N PRO A 17 14.91 -12.26 4.48
CA PRO A 17 15.67 -13.50 4.57
C PRO A 17 15.24 -14.51 3.50
N LYS A 18 16.16 -15.37 3.06
CA LYS A 18 15.92 -16.38 2.01
C LYS A 18 14.81 -17.36 2.38
N ASP A 19 14.65 -17.62 3.67
CA ASP A 19 13.67 -18.51 4.31
C ASP A 19 12.34 -17.81 4.67
N SER A 20 12.22 -16.49 4.41
CA SER A 20 10.99 -15.77 4.73
C SER A 20 9.82 -16.30 3.89
N PRO A 21 8.67 -16.66 4.49
CA PRO A 21 7.50 -17.15 3.75
C PRO A 21 6.89 -16.07 2.85
N LEU A 22 7.23 -14.81 3.11
CA LEU A 22 6.80 -13.71 2.29
C LEU A 22 7.71 -13.56 1.05
N ARG A 23 8.98 -14.03 1.09
CA ARG A 23 9.91 -14.00 -0.04
C ARG A 23 9.38 -14.85 -1.19
N ILE A 24 9.25 -14.22 -2.35
CA ILE A 24 8.86 -14.88 -3.60
C ILE A 24 10.00 -14.61 -4.57
N ASP A 25 10.76 -15.65 -4.87
CA ASP A 25 11.82 -15.62 -5.88
C ASP A 25 11.24 -16.07 -7.23
N GLU A 26 11.65 -15.41 -8.30
CA GLU A 26 11.24 -15.79 -9.65
C GLU A 26 11.91 -17.12 -10.03
N PRO A 27 11.16 -18.15 -10.43
CA PRO A 27 11.74 -19.45 -10.71
C PRO A 27 12.65 -19.40 -11.95
N ASP A 28 13.91 -19.81 -11.77
CA ASP A 28 14.90 -19.92 -12.86
C ASP A 28 14.85 -21.30 -13.52
N TYR A 29 13.91 -21.48 -14.45
CA TYR A 29 13.81 -22.72 -15.22
C TYR A 29 14.89 -22.81 -16.30
N GLN A 30 15.49 -24.00 -16.47
CA GLN A 30 16.54 -24.27 -17.47
C GLN A 30 16.14 -25.36 -18.47
N GLY A 31 16.88 -25.46 -19.58
CA GLY A 31 16.72 -26.52 -20.60
C GLY A 31 15.38 -26.50 -21.32
N VAL A 32 14.84 -27.70 -21.61
CA VAL A 32 13.58 -27.89 -22.37
C VAL A 32 12.39 -27.18 -21.69
N ARG A 33 12.34 -27.16 -20.36
CA ARG A 33 11.28 -26.48 -19.61
C ARG A 33 11.29 -24.97 -19.87
N ARG A 34 12.47 -24.34 -19.89
CA ARG A 34 12.63 -22.92 -20.22
C ARG A 34 12.14 -22.64 -21.63
N PHE A 35 12.50 -23.51 -22.58
CA PHE A 35 12.09 -23.39 -23.98
C PHE A 35 10.55 -23.44 -24.11
N ILE A 36 9.90 -24.44 -23.50
CA ILE A 36 8.43 -24.57 -23.51
C ILE A 36 7.77 -23.33 -22.89
N LEU A 37 8.23 -22.89 -21.71
CA LEU A 37 7.67 -21.71 -21.04
C LEU A 37 7.86 -20.43 -21.86
N LYS A 38 9.00 -20.29 -22.56
CA LYS A 38 9.23 -19.18 -23.48
C LYS A 38 8.26 -19.19 -24.65
N MET A 39 7.99 -20.37 -25.23
CA MET A 39 6.98 -20.53 -26.29
C MET A 39 5.57 -20.18 -25.80
N LEU A 40 5.26 -20.48 -24.52
CA LEU A 40 4.00 -20.13 -23.86
C LEU A 40 3.97 -18.70 -23.30
N LEU A 41 4.88 -17.81 -23.73
CA LEU A 41 4.94 -16.40 -23.33
C LEU A 41 5.14 -16.13 -21.83
N PHE A 42 5.61 -17.12 -21.06
CA PHE A 42 5.87 -16.98 -19.61
C PHE A 42 6.88 -15.86 -19.29
N TYR A 43 7.84 -15.63 -20.19
CA TYR A 43 8.88 -14.58 -20.06
C TYR A 43 8.55 -13.32 -20.86
N SER A 44 7.31 -13.16 -21.33
CA SER A 44 6.87 -11.90 -21.94
C SER A 44 6.83 -10.79 -20.89
N LYS A 45 7.06 -9.53 -21.32
CA LYS A 45 7.02 -8.35 -20.45
C LYS A 45 5.74 -8.31 -19.61
N GLN A 46 4.59 -8.61 -20.21
CA GLN A 46 3.30 -8.64 -19.52
C GLN A 46 3.27 -9.71 -18.43
N SER A 47 3.68 -10.95 -18.75
CA SER A 47 3.65 -12.06 -17.78
C SER A 47 4.59 -11.82 -16.60
N THR A 48 5.80 -11.30 -16.85
CA THR A 48 6.75 -10.92 -15.79
C THR A 48 6.22 -9.78 -14.94
N SER A 49 5.65 -8.74 -15.55
CA SER A 49 5.10 -7.59 -14.80
C SER A 49 3.92 -7.98 -13.92
N ILE A 50 3.01 -8.83 -14.39
CA ILE A 50 1.89 -9.33 -13.58
C ILE A 50 2.42 -10.11 -12.36
N ARG A 51 3.44 -10.95 -12.53
CA ARG A 51 4.05 -11.68 -11.40
C ARG A 51 4.73 -10.71 -10.42
N GLY A 52 5.53 -9.77 -10.92
CA GLY A 52 6.18 -8.75 -10.11
C GLY A 52 5.17 -7.92 -9.31
N ALA A 53 4.10 -7.46 -9.96
CA ALA A 53 3.02 -6.72 -9.32
C ALA A 53 2.31 -7.55 -8.24
N ASN A 54 2.06 -8.84 -8.48
CA ASN A 54 1.51 -9.74 -7.47
C ASN A 54 2.43 -9.88 -6.24
N VAL A 55 3.75 -9.96 -6.43
CA VAL A 55 4.70 -10.01 -5.31
C VAL A 55 4.64 -8.72 -4.51
N ILE A 56 4.66 -7.57 -5.17
CA ILE A 56 4.56 -6.24 -4.53
C ILE A 56 3.25 -6.13 -3.74
N TYR A 57 2.13 -6.44 -4.37
CA TYR A 57 0.81 -6.30 -3.74
C TYR A 57 0.64 -7.26 -2.55
N LYS A 58 1.15 -8.49 -2.64
CA LYS A 58 1.19 -9.41 -1.49
C LYS A 58 1.94 -8.81 -0.30
N ARG A 59 2.96 -7.97 -0.53
CA ARG A 59 3.69 -7.28 0.56
C ARG A 59 2.85 -6.20 1.20
N ILE A 60 2.16 -5.42 0.37
CA ILE A 60 1.23 -4.39 0.82
C ILE A 60 0.19 -5.03 1.75
N ILE A 61 -0.47 -6.11 1.29
CA ILE A 61 -1.46 -6.83 2.08
C ILE A 61 -0.87 -7.40 3.37
N ALA A 62 0.33 -8.00 3.32
CA ALA A 62 0.98 -8.51 4.52
C ALA A 62 1.19 -7.41 5.57
N GLN A 63 1.55 -6.19 5.18
CA GLN A 63 1.68 -5.06 6.12
C GLN A 63 0.32 -4.59 6.64
N VAL A 64 -0.66 -4.41 5.76
CA VAL A 64 -1.99 -3.88 6.10
C VAL A 64 -2.80 -4.83 6.99
N ASP A 65 -2.66 -6.15 6.79
CA ASP A 65 -3.42 -7.14 7.56
C ASP A 65 -2.66 -7.63 8.82
N THR A 66 -1.45 -7.10 9.10
CA THR A 66 -0.66 -7.44 10.31
C THR A 66 -1.28 -6.79 11.55
N PRO A 67 -1.58 -7.56 12.64
CA PRO A 67 -2.18 -7.00 13.85
C PRO A 67 -1.36 -5.89 14.52
N ALA A 68 -0.03 -5.97 14.44
CA ALA A 68 0.86 -5.04 15.13
C ALA A 68 0.65 -3.56 14.74
N ILE A 69 0.27 -3.25 13.49
CA ILE A 69 0.02 -1.85 13.10
C ILE A 69 -1.22 -1.28 13.79
N TYR A 70 -2.24 -2.11 14.01
CA TYR A 70 -3.46 -1.71 14.71
C TYR A 70 -3.19 -1.51 16.20
N ASP A 71 -2.43 -2.44 16.80
CA ASP A 71 -2.10 -2.37 18.23
C ASP A 71 -1.18 -1.19 18.55
N VAL A 72 -0.16 -0.95 17.71
CA VAL A 72 0.84 0.13 17.90
C VAL A 72 0.21 1.51 17.79
N PHE A 73 -0.68 1.70 16.82
CA PHE A 73 -1.32 2.99 16.56
C PHE A 73 -2.70 3.12 17.20
N ASN A 74 -3.10 2.16 18.04
CA ASN A 74 -4.42 2.09 18.68
C ASN A 74 -5.58 2.29 17.68
N LEU A 75 -5.48 1.60 16.54
CA LEU A 75 -6.46 1.67 15.46
C LEU A 75 -7.49 0.55 15.59
N GLU A 76 -8.77 0.90 15.48
CA GLU A 76 -9.83 -0.11 15.40
C GLU A 76 -9.78 -0.83 14.04
N LYS A 77 -9.93 -2.17 14.06
CA LYS A 77 -9.93 -2.98 12.83
C LYS A 77 -11.28 -2.91 12.11
N THR A 78 -11.57 -1.76 11.53
CA THR A 78 -12.76 -1.54 10.68
C THR A 78 -12.40 -1.57 9.19
N PHE A 79 -13.39 -1.72 8.33
CA PHE A 79 -13.19 -1.64 6.87
C PHE A 79 -12.56 -0.30 6.47
N LYS A 80 -13.04 0.81 7.04
CA LYS A 80 -12.55 2.18 6.79
C LYS A 80 -11.07 2.29 7.10
N ILE A 81 -10.65 1.91 8.31
CA ILE A 81 -9.25 2.01 8.73
C ILE A 81 -8.36 1.11 7.88
N THR A 82 -8.78 -0.14 7.65
CA THR A 82 -8.05 -1.10 6.80
C THR A 82 -7.88 -0.53 5.39
N TYR A 83 -8.93 0.07 4.83
CA TYR A 83 -8.90 0.72 3.53
C TYR A 83 -7.95 1.93 3.52
N SER A 84 -8.02 2.82 4.51
CA SER A 84 -7.10 3.97 4.62
C SER A 84 -5.64 3.54 4.69
N LEU A 85 -5.32 2.48 5.45
CA LEU A 85 -3.97 1.89 5.48
C LEU A 85 -3.56 1.30 4.13
N LEU A 86 -4.49 0.66 3.42
CA LEU A 86 -4.25 0.14 2.08
C LEU A 86 -3.93 1.26 1.08
N VAL A 87 -4.71 2.35 1.10
CA VAL A 87 -4.46 3.55 0.28
C VAL A 87 -3.08 4.14 0.58
N LEU A 88 -2.71 4.27 1.86
CA LEU A 88 -1.40 4.78 2.27
C LEU A 88 -0.25 3.96 1.68
N HIS A 89 -0.29 2.64 1.83
CA HIS A 89 0.76 1.76 1.32
C HIS A 89 0.80 1.73 -0.21
N MET A 90 -0.35 1.76 -0.86
CA MET A 90 -0.45 1.86 -2.32
C MET A 90 0.19 3.17 -2.82
N TRP A 91 -0.11 4.31 -2.19
CA TRP A 91 0.50 5.59 -2.54
C TRP A 91 2.03 5.56 -2.40
N LEU A 92 2.57 5.06 -1.29
CA LEU A 92 4.03 4.94 -1.07
C LEU A 92 4.69 4.11 -2.18
N VAL A 93 4.09 2.97 -2.53
CA VAL A 93 4.62 2.05 -3.54
C VAL A 93 4.52 2.67 -4.94
N LEU A 94 3.37 3.20 -5.34
CA LEU A 94 3.17 3.80 -6.66
C LEU A 94 4.08 5.03 -6.86
N ARG A 95 4.25 5.85 -5.82
CA ARG A 95 5.16 6.99 -5.83
C ARG A 95 6.61 6.54 -6.02
N ARG A 96 7.05 5.48 -5.34
CA ARG A 96 8.38 4.91 -5.51
C ARG A 96 8.57 4.31 -6.90
N LEU A 97 7.60 3.55 -7.41
CA LEU A 97 7.65 2.95 -8.74
C LEU A 97 7.74 4.02 -9.83
N LYS A 98 7.00 5.13 -9.71
CA LYS A 98 7.06 6.25 -10.65
C LYS A 98 8.48 6.83 -10.84
N GLN A 99 9.36 6.70 -9.83
CA GLN A 99 10.75 7.14 -9.93
C GLN A 99 11.61 6.26 -10.85
N GLU A 100 11.16 5.04 -11.17
CA GLU A 100 11.81 4.14 -12.15
C GLU A 100 11.42 4.47 -13.61
N GLY A 101 10.74 5.60 -13.84
CA GLY A 101 10.32 6.03 -15.17
C GLY A 101 9.19 5.18 -15.76
N LYS A 102 9.21 4.97 -17.08
CA LYS A 102 8.11 4.33 -17.81
C LYS A 102 7.84 2.89 -17.33
N GLU A 103 8.88 2.11 -17.09
CA GLU A 103 8.72 0.72 -16.65
C GLU A 103 8.09 0.62 -15.26
N GLY A 104 8.45 1.54 -14.36
CA GLY A 104 7.82 1.64 -13.06
C GLY A 104 6.36 2.08 -13.11
N VAL A 105 6.01 3.00 -14.01
CA VAL A 105 4.62 3.38 -14.26
C VAL A 105 3.81 2.21 -14.82
N ASP A 106 4.34 1.49 -15.81
CA ASP A 106 3.72 0.28 -16.38
C ASP A 106 3.50 -0.78 -15.29
N LEU A 107 4.49 -1.01 -14.42
CA LEU A 107 4.38 -1.96 -13.31
C LEU A 107 3.36 -1.48 -12.25
N GLY A 108 3.34 -0.18 -11.96
CA GLY A 108 2.40 0.44 -11.04
C GLY A 108 0.95 0.25 -11.47
N GLN A 109 0.68 0.29 -12.78
CA GLN A 109 -0.66 0.01 -13.33
C GLN A 109 -1.12 -1.42 -12.99
N TYR A 110 -0.25 -2.42 -13.17
CA TYR A 110 -0.58 -3.81 -12.78
C TYR A 110 -0.80 -3.94 -11.27
N VAL A 111 -0.03 -3.23 -10.43
CA VAL A 111 -0.24 -3.22 -8.98
C VAL A 111 -1.61 -2.60 -8.64
N TYR A 112 -1.99 -1.51 -9.30
CA TYR A 112 -3.29 -0.85 -9.12
C TYR A 112 -4.46 -1.73 -9.54
N GLU A 113 -4.34 -2.48 -10.63
CA GLU A 113 -5.38 -3.43 -11.08
C GLU A 113 -5.60 -4.56 -10.06
N ILE A 114 -4.52 -5.16 -9.55
CA ILE A 114 -4.59 -6.19 -8.51
C ILE A 114 -5.21 -5.61 -7.23
N TYR A 115 -4.85 -4.37 -6.87
CA TYR A 115 -5.45 -3.64 -5.76
C TYR A 115 -6.96 -3.46 -5.92
N ASN A 116 -7.43 -2.99 -7.07
CA ASN A 116 -8.85 -2.76 -7.31
C ASN A 116 -9.65 -4.05 -7.22
N HIS A 117 -9.14 -5.14 -7.78
CA HIS A 117 -9.77 -6.44 -7.64
C HIS A 117 -9.84 -6.90 -6.18
N ASN A 118 -8.79 -6.68 -5.39
CA ASN A 118 -8.82 -7.01 -3.96
C ASN A 118 -9.84 -6.16 -3.18
N VAL A 119 -9.91 -4.86 -3.46
CA VAL A 119 -10.89 -3.95 -2.85
C VAL A 119 -12.31 -4.39 -3.19
N GLU A 120 -12.57 -4.71 -4.46
CA GLU A 120 -13.87 -5.23 -4.92
C GLU A 120 -14.29 -6.48 -4.12
N VAL A 121 -13.37 -7.45 -3.97
CA VAL A 121 -13.60 -8.65 -3.17
C VAL A 121 -13.86 -8.32 -1.70
N ARG A 122 -13.14 -7.34 -1.11
CA ARG A 122 -13.37 -6.91 0.28
C ARG A 122 -14.74 -6.25 0.45
N VAL A 123 -15.16 -5.39 -0.48
CA VAL A 123 -16.49 -4.74 -0.47
C VAL A 123 -17.61 -5.76 -0.63
N SER A 124 -17.44 -6.72 -1.55
CA SER A 124 -18.40 -7.80 -1.74
C SER A 124 -18.58 -8.65 -0.46
N LYS A 125 -17.47 -8.99 0.20
CA LYS A 125 -17.47 -9.71 1.49
C LYS A 125 -18.08 -8.91 2.64
N ALA A 126 -18.02 -7.58 2.59
CA ALA A 126 -18.68 -6.71 3.55
C ALA A 126 -20.22 -6.62 3.37
N GLY A 127 -20.78 -7.35 2.38
CA GLY A 127 -22.22 -7.49 2.20
C GLY A 127 -22.86 -6.48 1.25
N VAL A 128 -22.06 -5.68 0.53
CA VAL A 128 -22.57 -4.52 -0.24
C VAL A 128 -22.67 -4.79 -1.74
N ASN A 129 -23.15 -5.98 -2.12
CA ASN A 129 -23.15 -6.45 -3.50
C ASN A 129 -24.08 -5.65 -4.45
N LEU A 130 -25.25 -5.21 -3.97
CA LEU A 130 -26.22 -4.48 -4.79
C LEU A 130 -25.74 -3.08 -5.21
N LEU A 131 -24.86 -2.48 -4.42
CA LEU A 131 -24.32 -1.13 -4.65
C LEU A 131 -22.81 -1.16 -4.95
N LEU A 132 -22.26 -2.31 -5.32
CA LEU A 132 -20.83 -2.51 -5.51
C LEU A 132 -20.20 -1.45 -6.42
N LEU A 133 -20.84 -1.15 -7.57
CA LEU A 133 -20.35 -0.13 -8.50
C LEU A 133 -20.31 1.28 -7.90
N THR A 134 -21.31 1.63 -7.08
CA THR A 134 -21.37 2.93 -6.40
C THR A 134 -20.27 3.03 -5.35
N TRP A 135 -20.07 1.96 -4.58
CA TRP A 135 -19.00 1.89 -3.58
C TRP A 135 -17.62 1.90 -4.22
N MET A 136 -17.39 1.16 -5.30
CA MET A 136 -16.11 1.17 -6.00
C MET A 136 -15.76 2.56 -6.54
N LYS A 137 -16.73 3.29 -7.12
CA LYS A 137 -16.53 4.68 -7.55
C LYS A 137 -16.17 5.62 -6.39
N GLU A 138 -16.86 5.46 -5.26
CA GLU A 138 -16.60 6.29 -4.09
C GLU A 138 -15.21 5.99 -3.48
N LEU A 139 -14.85 4.72 -3.37
CA LEU A 139 -13.51 4.31 -2.92
C LEU A 139 -12.44 4.81 -3.88
N GLU A 140 -12.63 4.71 -5.19
CA GLU A 140 -11.70 5.26 -6.19
C GLU A 140 -11.53 6.78 -6.03
N ARG A 141 -12.62 7.52 -5.81
CA ARG A 141 -12.58 8.97 -5.52
C ARG A 141 -11.78 9.26 -4.25
N ILE A 142 -11.99 8.49 -3.18
CA ILE A 142 -11.23 8.60 -1.93
C ILE A 142 -9.76 8.30 -2.17
N PHE A 143 -9.43 7.24 -2.92
CA PHE A 143 -8.06 6.85 -3.24
C PHE A 143 -7.30 8.00 -3.93
N PHE A 144 -7.83 8.53 -5.04
CA PHE A 144 -7.15 9.60 -5.77
C PHE A 144 -7.12 10.92 -4.98
N GLY A 145 -8.17 11.22 -4.21
CA GLY A 145 -8.18 12.38 -3.32
C GLY A 145 -7.05 12.31 -2.27
N ASN A 146 -6.79 11.12 -1.72
CA ASN A 146 -5.69 10.87 -0.80
C ASN A 146 -4.32 10.97 -1.48
N VAL A 147 -4.16 10.35 -2.66
CA VAL A 147 -2.91 10.42 -3.43
C VAL A 147 -2.51 11.87 -3.70
N VAL A 148 -3.45 12.70 -4.16
CA VAL A 148 -3.22 14.13 -4.40
C VAL A 148 -2.89 14.84 -3.09
N ALA A 149 -3.65 14.60 -2.02
CA ALA A 149 -3.40 15.23 -0.73
C ALA A 149 -2.00 14.92 -0.17
N TYR A 150 -1.53 13.68 -0.30
CA TYR A 150 -0.23 13.26 0.18
C TYR A 150 0.90 13.76 -0.71
N ASP A 151 0.73 13.75 -2.04
CA ASP A 151 1.71 14.31 -2.97
C ASP A 151 1.90 15.82 -2.76
N THR A 152 0.80 16.57 -2.58
CA THR A 152 0.86 18.01 -2.28
C THR A 152 1.58 18.26 -0.95
N ALA A 153 1.35 17.42 0.06
CA ALA A 153 2.00 17.53 1.36
C ALA A 153 3.51 17.21 1.35
N LEU A 154 4.03 16.68 0.23
CA LEU A 154 5.46 16.41 0.01
C LEU A 154 6.12 17.43 -0.94
N LEU A 155 5.40 18.46 -1.39
CA LEU A 155 6.00 19.49 -2.25
C LEU A 155 6.98 20.36 -1.45
N PRO A 156 8.00 20.95 -2.11
CA PRO A 156 9.01 21.78 -1.43
C PRO A 156 8.44 22.99 -0.69
N ASP A 157 7.28 23.49 -1.12
CA ASP A 157 6.56 24.64 -0.56
C ASP A 157 5.49 24.26 0.48
N ALA A 158 5.31 22.97 0.77
CA ALA A 158 4.37 22.49 1.78
C ALA A 158 4.77 22.96 3.19
N LYS A 159 3.79 23.17 4.07
CA LYS A 159 4.06 23.60 5.45
C LYS A 159 4.72 22.47 6.24
N PRO A 160 5.58 22.81 7.24
CA PRO A 160 6.05 21.83 8.20
C PRO A 160 4.86 21.11 8.84
N ASN A 161 4.84 19.79 8.73
CA ASN A 161 3.80 18.87 9.22
C ASN A 161 2.57 18.64 8.32
N ASP A 162 2.51 19.17 7.09
CA ASP A 162 1.34 18.96 6.22
C ASP A 162 1.02 17.47 6.00
N LEU A 163 2.04 16.63 5.82
CA LEU A 163 1.83 15.20 5.60
C LEU A 163 1.21 14.55 6.84
N GLN A 164 1.72 14.86 8.03
CA GLN A 164 1.20 14.38 9.31
C GLN A 164 -0.27 14.76 9.47
N ILE A 165 -0.63 16.00 9.15
CA ILE A 165 -2.02 16.48 9.22
C ILE A 165 -2.91 15.71 8.24
N LYS A 166 -2.47 15.46 7.00
CA LYS A 166 -3.24 14.67 6.03
C LYS A 166 -3.40 13.22 6.48
N LEU A 167 -2.33 12.59 6.97
CA LEU A 167 -2.36 11.22 7.48
C LEU A 167 -3.31 11.10 8.67
N TRP A 168 -3.24 12.02 9.63
CA TRP A 168 -4.14 12.07 10.78
C TRP A 168 -5.60 12.12 10.31
N ARG A 169 -5.94 13.07 9.45
CA ARG A 169 -7.30 13.27 8.96
C ARG A 169 -7.87 12.06 8.22
N ASN A 170 -7.03 11.31 7.50
CA ASN A 170 -7.48 10.22 6.65
C ASN A 170 -7.45 8.84 7.32
N ILE A 171 -6.61 8.66 8.36
CA ILE A 171 -6.42 7.37 9.03
C ILE A 171 -7.03 7.40 10.44
N PHE A 172 -6.98 8.52 11.16
CA PHE A 172 -7.34 8.59 12.57
C PHE A 172 -8.63 9.39 12.84
N SER A 173 -8.96 10.40 12.03
CA SER A 173 -10.17 11.19 12.23
C SER A 173 -11.42 10.51 11.67
N ASP A 174 -12.49 10.47 12.48
CA ASP A 174 -13.74 9.86 12.03
C ASP A 174 -14.50 10.73 11.02
N ASP A 175 -14.41 12.06 11.17
CA ASP A 175 -15.25 13.03 10.44
C ASP A 175 -14.45 14.04 9.60
N GLY A 176 -13.11 13.94 9.60
CA GLY A 176 -12.22 14.90 8.92
C GLY A 176 -12.21 16.32 9.51
N THR A 177 -12.87 16.54 10.64
CA THR A 177 -13.02 17.83 11.36
C THR A 177 -12.00 18.03 12.48
N THR A 178 -11.40 16.95 12.99
CA THR A 178 -10.35 17.01 14.01
C THR A 178 -8.98 17.19 13.34
N THR A 179 -8.51 18.42 13.28
CA THR A 179 -7.06 18.67 13.13
C THR A 179 -6.34 18.16 14.37
N PRO A 180 -5.18 17.50 14.24
CA PRO A 180 -4.42 17.10 15.41
C PRO A 180 -4.11 18.35 16.23
N ASP A 181 -4.59 18.40 17.46
CA ASP A 181 -4.36 19.58 18.29
C ASP A 181 -2.85 19.66 18.61
N GLY A 182 -2.31 20.86 18.87
CA GLY A 182 -0.87 21.05 19.09
C GLY A 182 -0.29 20.20 20.22
N THR A 183 -1.17 19.65 21.07
CA THR A 183 -0.90 18.72 22.17
C THR A 183 -0.71 17.28 21.69
N GLU A 184 -1.50 16.81 20.72
CA GLU A 184 -1.42 15.44 20.15
C GLU A 184 -0.16 15.28 19.30
N LEU A 185 0.22 16.33 18.57
CA LEU A 185 1.47 16.35 17.79
C LEU A 185 2.72 16.39 18.69
N LYS A 186 2.61 16.90 19.92
CA LYS A 186 3.68 16.85 20.93
C LYS A 186 3.77 15.49 21.61
N ALA A 187 2.63 14.84 21.86
CA ALA A 187 2.59 13.48 22.40
C ALA A 187 3.21 12.44 21.45
N ALA A 188 3.09 12.63 20.13
CA ALA A 188 3.74 11.77 19.14
C ALA A 188 5.26 12.02 18.96
N LYS A 189 5.81 13.09 19.57
CA LYS A 189 7.23 13.44 19.53
C LYS A 189 7.98 13.10 20.83
N ALA A 190 7.28 12.66 21.87
CA ALA A 190 7.84 12.22 23.15
C ALA A 190 7.94 10.70 23.18
#